data_AF-A0A9D8DSC0-F1
#
_entry.id   AF-A0A9D8DSC0-F1
#
_cell.length_a   1.000
_cell.length_b   1.000
_cell.length_c   1.000
_cell.angle_alpha   90.00
_cell.angle_beta   90.00
_cell.angle_gamma   90.00
#
_symmetry.space_group_name_H-M   'P 1'
#
loop_
_entity.id
_entity.type
_entity.pdbx_description
1 polymer ?
#
loop_
_entity_poly.entity_id
_entity_poly.type
_entity_poly.pdbx_seq_one_letter_code
_entity_poly.pdbx_strand_id
1 'polypeptide(L)'
;MSKRKSLIYLFVFLLSIFSYSSANAHAELTGASPAADEVISAWPVEVILTFNEELISTEDQQVNVITVTDSSGSQIDLQNSNISGNSVSVGLPTEVSSGSYFVNYRVVSSDGHIVEDSYEFVYDGGDQTAEITTQEEPEATPYITQEEESSSNLGLILGIVTLASFVLIAVSFRKNRNK
;
A
#
# COMPACT_ATOMS: atom_id res chain seq x y z
N MET A 1 6.09 -53.28 -0.22
CA MET A 1 5.42 -52.21 0.55
C MET A 1 3.92 -52.50 0.63
N SER A 2 3.31 -52.43 1.83
CA SER A 2 1.87 -52.68 1.97
C SER A 2 1.05 -51.61 1.25
N LYS A 3 0.01 -51.99 0.49
CA LYS A 3 -0.90 -51.07 -0.26
C LYS A 3 -1.34 -49.84 0.55
N ARG A 4 -1.49 -49.99 1.88
CA ARG A 4 -1.79 -48.90 2.83
C ARG A 4 -0.75 -47.78 2.86
N LYS A 5 0.55 -48.10 2.82
CA LYS A 5 1.63 -47.11 2.78
C LYS A 5 1.64 -46.36 1.45
N SER A 6 1.37 -47.07 0.35
CA SER A 6 1.24 -46.46 -0.98
C SER A 6 0.07 -45.48 -1.05
N LEU A 7 -1.07 -45.79 -0.42
CA LEU A 7 -2.22 -44.90 -0.35
C LEU A 7 -1.93 -43.64 0.48
N ILE A 8 -1.20 -43.79 1.59
CA ILE A 8 -0.78 -42.67 2.43
C ILE A 8 0.18 -41.76 1.66
N TYR A 9 1.16 -42.32 0.94
CA TYR A 9 2.07 -41.51 0.12
C TYR A 9 1.33 -40.80 -1.02
N LEU A 10 0.38 -41.47 -1.69
CA LEU A 10 -0.43 -40.85 -2.74
C LEU A 10 -1.30 -39.73 -2.17
N PHE A 11 -1.90 -39.92 -1.00
CA PHE A 11 -2.75 -38.93 -0.35
C PHE A 11 -1.95 -37.71 0.12
N VAL A 12 -0.79 -37.91 0.74
CA VAL A 12 0.12 -36.82 1.13
C VAL A 12 0.63 -36.08 -0.10
N PHE A 13 0.98 -36.80 -1.17
CA PHE A 13 1.37 -36.20 -2.44
C PHE A 13 0.24 -35.36 -3.03
N LEU A 14 -1.01 -35.86 -3.04
CA LEU A 14 -2.20 -35.13 -3.52
C LEU A 14 -2.51 -33.89 -2.67
N LEU A 15 -2.30 -33.95 -1.36
CA LEU A 15 -2.51 -32.80 -0.47
C LEU A 15 -1.48 -31.68 -0.71
N SER A 16 -0.25 -32.02 -1.09
CA SER A 16 0.80 -31.03 -1.38
C SER A 16 0.59 -30.26 -2.68
N ILE A 17 -0.19 -30.78 -3.64
CA ILE A 17 -0.46 -30.12 -4.94
C ILE A 17 -1.56 -29.06 -4.84
N PHE A 18 -2.29 -28.98 -3.72
CA PHE A 18 -3.41 -28.04 -3.53
C PHE A 18 -3.00 -26.69 -2.93
N SER A 19 -1.71 -26.47 -2.64
CA SER A 19 -1.20 -25.25 -1.98
C SER A 19 -0.51 -24.27 -2.93
N TYR A 20 -0.99 -24.11 -4.16
CA TYR A 20 -0.55 -23.02 -5.03
C TYR A 20 -1.49 -21.83 -4.83
N SER A 21 -1.20 -20.99 -3.83
CA SER A 21 -1.74 -19.63 -3.80
C SER A 21 -1.10 -18.86 -4.96
N SER A 22 -1.91 -18.30 -5.87
CA SER A 22 -1.41 -17.28 -6.79
C SER A 22 -0.87 -16.12 -5.95
N ALA A 23 0.45 -15.94 -5.96
CA ALA A 23 1.03 -14.67 -5.56
C ALA A 23 0.86 -13.73 -6.76
N ASN A 24 0.09 -12.66 -6.61
CA ASN A 24 0.20 -11.53 -7.54
C ASN A 24 1.58 -10.93 -7.32
N ALA A 25 2.44 -11.05 -8.33
CA ALA A 25 3.85 -10.64 -8.30
C ALA A 25 4.09 -9.51 -9.30
N HIS A 26 3.12 -8.62 -9.47
CA HIS A 26 3.23 -7.47 -10.33
C HIS A 26 2.87 -6.23 -9.51
N ALA A 27 3.53 -5.11 -9.81
CA ALA A 27 3.13 -3.83 -9.24
C ALA A 27 1.66 -3.53 -9.59
N GLU A 28 0.83 -3.46 -8.56
CA GLU A 28 -0.57 -3.05 -8.66
C GLU A 28 -0.70 -1.66 -8.01
N LEU A 29 -1.43 -0.77 -8.68
CA LEU A 29 -1.79 0.51 -8.09
C LEU A 29 -2.69 0.26 -6.88
N THR A 30 -2.23 0.67 -5.71
CA THR A 30 -2.95 0.50 -4.42
C THR A 30 -3.50 1.80 -3.87
N GLY A 31 -3.00 2.94 -4.34
CA GLY A 31 -3.47 4.26 -3.96
C GLY A 31 -3.15 5.29 -5.04
N ALA A 32 -4.04 6.27 -5.17
CA ALA A 32 -3.87 7.41 -6.05
C ALA A 32 -4.43 8.66 -5.35
N SER A 33 -3.75 9.79 -5.53
CA SER A 33 -4.20 11.10 -5.07
C SER A 33 -3.95 12.12 -6.18
N PRO A 34 -4.99 12.67 -6.82
CA PRO A 34 -6.41 12.31 -6.68
C PRO A 34 -6.72 10.85 -7.04
N ALA A 35 -7.81 10.31 -6.51
CA ALA A 35 -8.26 8.97 -6.82
C ALA A 35 -8.94 8.89 -8.20
N ALA A 36 -8.99 7.68 -8.76
CA ALA A 36 -9.74 7.42 -9.98
C ALA A 36 -11.22 7.75 -9.81
N ASP A 37 -11.79 8.41 -10.83
CA ASP A 37 -13.17 8.92 -10.88
C ASP A 37 -13.52 9.91 -9.76
N GLU A 38 -12.53 10.44 -9.04
CA GLU A 38 -12.74 11.44 -7.99
C GLU A 38 -13.12 12.80 -8.59
N VAL A 39 -14.10 13.47 -7.97
CA VAL A 39 -14.40 14.88 -8.22
C VAL A 39 -13.84 15.69 -7.06
N ILE A 40 -12.84 16.52 -7.34
CA ILE A 40 -12.17 17.37 -6.36
C ILE A 40 -12.61 18.82 -6.53
N SER A 41 -12.73 19.54 -5.40
CA SER A 41 -13.01 20.98 -5.40
C SER A 41 -11.79 21.84 -5.08
N ALA A 42 -10.70 21.23 -4.60
CA ALA A 42 -9.42 21.89 -4.35
C ALA A 42 -8.35 21.28 -5.25
N TRP A 43 -7.68 22.11 -6.04
CA TRP A 43 -6.65 21.66 -6.96
C TRP A 43 -5.38 21.20 -6.19
N PRO A 44 -4.87 19.98 -6.42
CA PRO A 44 -3.71 19.46 -5.71
C PRO A 44 -2.40 20.04 -6.27
N VAL A 45 -1.36 20.02 -5.44
CA VAL A 45 -0.01 20.46 -5.85
C VAL A 45 0.74 19.40 -6.67
N GLU A 46 0.34 18.14 -6.57
CA GLU A 46 0.94 17.01 -7.28
C GLU A 46 -0.07 15.87 -7.43
N VAL A 47 0.20 14.98 -8.39
CA VAL A 47 -0.41 13.64 -8.45
C VAL A 47 0.54 12.65 -7.79
N ILE A 48 0.03 11.80 -6.91
CA ILE A 48 0.80 10.74 -6.23
C ILE A 48 0.17 9.39 -6.53
N LEU A 49 0.97 8.41 -6.93
CA LEU A 49 0.58 7.03 -7.14
C LEU A 49 1.39 6.13 -6.21
N THR A 50 0.71 5.20 -5.54
CA THR A 50 1.32 4.24 -4.59
C THR A 50 1.03 2.82 -5.03
N PHE A 51 2.06 1.99 -5.02
CA PHE A 51 2.02 0.60 -5.48
C PHE A 51 2.23 -0.38 -4.31
N ASN A 52 1.82 -1.62 -4.50
CA ASN A 52 2.06 -2.72 -3.55
C ASN A 52 3.55 -3.16 -3.49
N GLU A 53 4.40 -2.68 -4.40
CA GLU A 53 5.82 -3.03 -4.50
C GLU A 53 6.70 -1.79 -4.67
N GLU A 54 7.98 -1.90 -4.28
CA GLU A 54 8.97 -0.86 -4.54
C GLU A 54 9.18 -0.64 -6.04
N LEU A 55 9.42 0.62 -6.42
CA LEU A 55 9.72 1.00 -7.79
C LEU A 55 11.24 1.11 -7.98
N ILE A 56 11.74 0.69 -9.15
CA ILE A 56 13.14 0.88 -9.51
C ILE A 56 13.41 2.38 -9.66
N SER A 57 14.40 2.90 -8.92
CA SER A 57 14.87 4.28 -9.04
C SER A 57 16.35 4.31 -9.37
N THR A 58 16.72 5.03 -10.44
CA THR A 58 18.09 5.16 -10.92
C THR A 58 18.39 6.65 -11.10
N GLU A 59 19.51 7.13 -10.52
CA GLU A 59 19.88 8.55 -10.58
C GLU A 59 20.10 9.05 -12.03
N ASP A 60 20.56 8.18 -12.92
CA ASP A 60 20.90 8.53 -14.31
C ASP A 60 19.76 8.35 -15.31
N GLN A 61 18.64 7.72 -14.92
CA GLN A 61 17.56 7.36 -15.85
C GLN A 61 16.18 7.48 -15.22
N GLN A 62 15.32 8.29 -15.84
CA GLN A 62 13.90 8.36 -15.49
C GLN A 62 13.14 7.21 -16.15
N VAL A 63 13.03 6.10 -15.41
CA VAL A 63 12.32 4.90 -15.88
C VAL A 63 10.83 4.87 -15.49
N ASN A 64 10.44 5.67 -14.49
CA ASN A 64 9.06 5.85 -14.06
C ASN A 64 8.58 7.25 -14.47
N VAL A 65 7.40 7.31 -15.08
CA VAL A 65 6.83 8.54 -15.62
C VAL A 65 5.34 8.60 -15.29
N ILE A 66 4.90 9.77 -14.82
CA ILE A 66 3.50 10.18 -14.79
C ILE A 66 3.33 11.33 -15.78
N THR A 67 2.31 11.24 -16.61
CA THR A 67 1.87 12.31 -17.52
C THR A 67 0.43 12.68 -17.17
N VAL A 68 0.19 13.96 -16.91
CA VAL A 68 -1.15 14.49 -16.64
C VAL A 68 -1.58 15.37 -17.81
N THR A 69 -2.72 15.07 -18.41
CA THR A 69 -3.28 15.84 -19.54
C THR A 69 -4.65 16.38 -19.22
N ASP A 70 -4.97 17.55 -19.77
CA ASP A 70 -6.33 18.09 -19.75
C ASP A 70 -7.24 17.44 -20.82
N SER A 71 -8.51 17.85 -20.85
CA SER A 71 -9.50 17.42 -21.85
C SER A 71 -9.17 17.78 -23.31
N SER A 72 -8.21 18.69 -23.55
CA SER A 72 -7.70 18.99 -24.89
C SER A 72 -6.58 18.04 -25.34
N GLY A 73 -6.12 17.17 -24.43
CA GLY A 73 -4.95 16.31 -24.62
C GLY A 73 -3.62 17.03 -24.39
N SER A 74 -3.65 18.25 -23.84
CA SER A 74 -2.44 19.03 -23.55
C SER A 74 -1.84 18.55 -22.23
N GLN A 75 -0.54 18.26 -22.21
CA GLN A 75 0.17 17.92 -20.98
C GLN A 75 0.29 19.16 -20.07
N ILE A 76 -0.10 19.01 -18.80
CA ILE A 76 -0.12 20.11 -17.83
C ILE A 76 0.82 19.90 -16.65
N ASP A 77 1.33 18.69 -16.42
CA ASP A 77 2.27 18.43 -15.32
C ASP A 77 3.61 19.17 -15.47
N LEU A 78 4.32 19.31 -14.35
CA LEU A 78 5.62 19.99 -14.28
C LEU A 78 6.79 19.09 -14.71
N GLN A 79 6.51 17.91 -15.28
CA GLN A 79 7.46 16.88 -15.68
C GLN A 79 8.30 16.36 -14.50
N ASN A 80 9.28 15.50 -14.82
CA ASN A 80 10.25 14.94 -13.87
C ASN A 80 9.60 14.29 -12.64
N SER A 81 9.01 13.11 -12.84
CA SER A 81 8.44 12.33 -11.73
C SER A 81 9.47 12.01 -10.63
N ASN A 82 9.05 12.18 -9.38
CA ASN A 82 9.82 11.85 -8.19
C ASN A 82 9.46 10.44 -7.69
N ILE A 83 10.46 9.64 -7.32
CA ILE A 83 10.25 8.29 -6.79
C ILE A 83 10.69 8.23 -5.33
N SER A 84 9.81 7.71 -4.48
CA SER A 84 10.07 7.46 -3.07
C SER A 84 9.53 6.08 -2.68
N GLY A 85 10.43 5.09 -2.62
CA GLY A 85 10.09 3.70 -2.31
C GLY A 85 9.10 3.10 -3.32
N ASN A 86 7.88 2.83 -2.86
CA ASN A 86 6.78 2.28 -3.65
C ASN A 86 5.85 3.35 -4.25
N SER A 87 6.23 4.62 -4.20
CA SER A 87 5.42 5.73 -4.70
C SER A 87 6.14 6.54 -5.75
N VAL A 88 5.37 7.07 -6.70
CA VAL A 88 5.83 8.02 -7.71
C VAL A 88 4.90 9.23 -7.72
N SER A 89 5.44 10.44 -7.84
CA SER A 89 4.65 11.66 -7.94
C SER A 89 5.11 12.58 -9.06
N VAL A 90 4.23 13.47 -9.51
CA VAL A 90 4.55 14.55 -10.45
C VAL A 90 3.84 15.83 -10.04
N GLY A 91 4.57 16.94 -10.03
CA GLY A 91 4.03 18.24 -9.66
C GLY A 91 3.02 18.76 -10.68
N LEU A 92 2.06 19.55 -10.21
CA LEU A 92 1.05 20.23 -11.01
C LEU A 92 1.22 21.76 -10.93
N PRO A 93 0.81 22.51 -11.96
CA PRO A 93 0.79 23.96 -11.93
C PRO A 93 -0.24 24.45 -10.90
N THR A 94 -0.08 25.68 -10.41
CA THR A 94 -0.94 26.23 -9.35
C THR A 94 -2.33 26.66 -9.84
N GLU A 95 -2.47 26.91 -11.15
CA GLU A 95 -3.70 27.42 -11.75
C GLU A 95 -4.04 26.59 -12.98
N VAL A 96 -5.24 26.03 -12.98
CA VAL A 96 -5.80 25.26 -14.09
C VAL A 96 -7.28 25.55 -14.23
N SER A 97 -7.85 25.20 -15.38
CA SER A 97 -9.31 25.32 -15.59
C SER A 97 -10.06 24.17 -14.92
N SER A 98 -11.31 24.37 -14.51
CA SER A 98 -12.18 23.25 -14.14
C SER A 98 -12.35 22.29 -15.31
N GLY A 99 -12.42 20.99 -15.05
CA GLY A 99 -12.66 19.96 -16.07
C GLY A 99 -12.06 18.61 -15.71
N SER A 100 -12.09 17.71 -16.69
CA SER A 100 -11.47 16.38 -16.61
C SER A 100 -9.97 16.43 -16.84
N TYR A 101 -9.26 15.64 -16.05
CA TYR A 101 -7.82 15.44 -16.11
C TYR A 101 -7.52 13.94 -16.20
N PHE A 102 -6.60 13.58 -17.07
CA PHE A 102 -6.21 12.19 -17.30
C PHE A 102 -4.79 11.98 -16.80
N VAL A 103 -4.64 11.03 -15.89
CA VAL A 103 -3.35 10.59 -15.37
C VAL A 103 -2.96 9.33 -16.11
N ASN A 104 -1.85 9.38 -16.84
CA ASN A 104 -1.24 8.23 -17.49
C ASN A 104 0.06 7.93 -16.77
N TYR A 105 0.36 6.67 -16.51
CA TYR A 105 1.61 6.31 -15.86
C TYR A 105 2.26 5.09 -16.50
N ARG A 106 3.58 5.09 -16.42
CA ARG A 106 4.45 3.97 -16.73
C ARG A 106 5.43 3.80 -15.59
N VAL A 107 5.37 2.67 -14.88
CA VAL A 107 6.28 2.37 -13.76
C VAL A 107 6.99 1.04 -13.98
N VAL A 108 8.15 0.89 -13.33
CA VAL A 108 8.94 -0.35 -13.32
C VAL A 108 9.09 -0.81 -11.88
N SER A 109 8.46 -1.94 -11.55
CA SER A 109 8.58 -2.56 -10.22
C SER A 109 9.98 -3.12 -9.98
N SER A 110 10.31 -3.34 -8.71
CA SER A 110 11.58 -3.93 -8.26
C SER A 110 11.91 -5.30 -8.86
N ASP A 111 10.89 -6.03 -9.33
CA ASP A 111 11.03 -7.31 -10.04
C ASP A 111 11.32 -7.16 -11.55
N GLY A 112 11.31 -5.93 -12.07
CA GLY A 112 11.65 -5.56 -13.44
C GLY A 112 10.48 -5.51 -14.42
N HIS A 113 9.24 -5.74 -14.00
CA HIS A 113 8.08 -5.61 -14.88
C HIS A 113 7.68 -4.15 -15.09
N ILE A 114 7.23 -3.84 -16.30
CA ILE A 114 6.68 -2.53 -16.65
C ILE A 114 5.15 -2.60 -16.49
N VAL A 115 4.59 -1.61 -15.81
CA VAL A 115 3.15 -1.43 -15.64
C VAL A 115 2.77 -0.09 -16.25
N GLU A 116 1.80 -0.14 -17.17
CA GLU A 116 1.26 1.03 -17.87
C GLU A 116 -0.25 1.04 -17.69
N ASP A 117 -0.80 2.16 -17.23
CA ASP A 117 -2.25 2.35 -17.10
C ASP A 117 -2.62 3.84 -17.09
N SER A 118 -3.92 4.13 -17.03
CA SER A 118 -4.45 5.48 -16.95
C SER A 118 -5.76 5.56 -16.18
N TYR A 119 -6.03 6.71 -15.56
CA TYR A 119 -7.33 7.02 -14.97
C TYR A 119 -7.69 8.50 -15.13
N GLU A 120 -8.95 8.83 -14.85
CA GLU A 120 -9.49 10.19 -14.88
C GLU A 120 -9.81 10.69 -13.46
N PHE A 121 -9.62 11.99 -13.22
CA PHE A 121 -10.25 12.71 -12.12
C PHE A 121 -10.82 14.05 -12.64
N VAL A 122 -11.75 14.64 -11.90
CA VAL A 122 -12.43 15.88 -12.30
C VAL A 122 -12.17 16.97 -11.28
N TYR A 123 -11.74 18.15 -11.74
CA TYR A 123 -11.71 19.36 -10.92
C TYR A 123 -12.94 20.22 -11.21
N ASP A 124 -13.80 20.42 -10.22
CA ASP A 124 -15.06 21.16 -10.40
C ASP A 124 -14.88 22.69 -10.42
N GLY A 125 -13.65 23.18 -10.19
CA GLY A 125 -13.36 24.60 -10.14
C GLY A 125 -13.77 25.29 -8.85
N GLY A 126 -13.90 24.52 -7.76
CA GLY A 126 -14.40 24.94 -6.45
C GLY A 126 -14.01 26.36 -6.03
N ASP A 127 -14.87 26.99 -5.22
CA ASP A 127 -14.57 28.29 -4.66
C ASP A 127 -13.24 28.21 -3.88
N GLN A 128 -12.26 29.00 -4.32
CA GLN A 128 -10.94 29.17 -3.70
C GLN A 128 -11.07 29.83 -2.31
N THR A 129 -11.81 29.21 -1.40
CA THR A 129 -11.68 29.43 0.03
C THR A 129 -10.71 28.39 0.51
N ALA A 130 -9.43 28.66 0.29
CA ALA A 130 -8.40 28.10 1.14
C ALA A 130 -8.75 28.53 2.57
N GLU A 131 -9.40 27.66 3.34
CA GLU A 131 -9.29 27.72 4.79
C GLU A 131 -7.83 27.47 5.10
N ILE A 132 -7.04 28.55 5.10
CA ILE A 132 -5.82 28.62 5.88
C ILE A 132 -6.31 28.45 7.32
N THR A 133 -6.42 27.20 7.77
CA THR A 133 -6.31 26.91 9.19
C THR A 133 -4.89 27.33 9.53
N THR A 134 -4.75 28.59 9.93
CA THR A 134 -3.59 29.05 10.69
C THR A 134 -3.55 28.16 11.91
N GLN A 135 -2.76 27.10 11.82
CA GLN A 135 -2.27 26.36 12.97
C GLN A 135 -1.56 27.40 13.82
N GLU A 136 -2.24 27.84 14.88
CA GLU A 136 -1.68 28.66 15.93
C GLU A 136 -0.47 27.90 16.48
N GLU A 137 0.72 28.39 16.10
CA GLU A 137 2.00 28.03 16.68
C GLU A 137 1.85 28.08 18.21
N PRO A 138 1.93 26.95 18.94
CA PRO A 138 1.94 27.01 20.38
C PRO A 138 3.27 27.65 20.79
N GLU A 139 3.18 28.87 21.29
CA GLU A 139 4.27 29.64 21.90
C GLU A 139 5.07 28.75 22.88
N ALA A 140 6.31 28.46 22.53
CA ALA A 140 7.21 27.63 23.32
C ALA A 140 7.51 28.28 24.68
N THR A 141 6.86 27.80 25.74
CA THR A 141 7.30 28.02 27.11
C THR A 141 8.23 26.88 27.54
N PRO A 142 9.40 27.17 28.15
CA PRO A 142 10.29 26.11 28.60
C PRO A 142 9.72 25.52 29.89
N TYR A 143 9.30 24.26 29.86
CA TYR A 143 8.98 23.52 31.08
C TYR A 143 9.93 22.35 31.29
N ILE A 144 10.35 22.26 32.55
CA ILE A 144 11.46 21.52 33.13
C ILE A 144 11.30 20.00 32.98
N THR A 145 12.42 19.32 32.71
CA THR A 145 12.58 17.86 32.84
C THR A 145 12.15 17.39 34.22
N GLN A 146 11.09 16.59 34.28
CA GLN A 146 10.80 15.73 35.43
C GLN A 146 10.96 14.28 34.99
N GLU A 147 11.96 13.63 35.57
CA GLU A 147 12.02 12.17 35.65
C GLU A 147 10.86 11.68 36.52
N GLU A 148 10.02 10.81 35.98
CA GLU A 148 9.30 9.84 36.81
C GLU A 148 9.39 8.45 36.16
N GLU A 149 10.16 7.58 36.81
CA GLU A 149 9.96 6.13 36.76
C GLU A 149 8.53 5.81 37.22
N SER A 150 7.77 4.99 36.49
CA SER A 150 6.99 3.95 37.17
C SER A 150 6.41 2.87 36.27
N SER A 151 6.90 1.66 36.54
CA SER A 151 6.17 0.39 36.65
C SER A 151 5.22 -0.07 35.53
N SER A 152 5.76 -1.00 34.75
CA SER A 152 5.18 -2.31 34.38
C SER A 152 3.78 -2.64 34.92
N ASN A 153 2.86 -2.98 34.01
CA ASN A 153 2.14 -4.25 34.01
C ASN A 153 1.26 -4.42 32.75
N LEU A 154 1.00 -5.69 32.41
CA LEU A 154 0.02 -6.23 31.44
C LEU A 154 0.59 -6.51 30.03
N GLY A 155 1.25 -7.64 29.75
CA GLY A 155 1.25 -8.90 30.50
C GLY A 155 -0.06 -9.71 30.40
N LEU A 156 -1.05 -9.32 29.58
CA LEU A 156 -2.36 -9.99 29.60
C LEU A 156 -3.14 -10.10 28.26
N ILE A 157 -2.50 -9.88 27.10
CA ILE A 157 -3.17 -10.14 25.79
C ILE A 157 -2.49 -11.27 24.97
N LEU A 158 -1.37 -11.81 25.44
CA LEU A 158 -0.66 -12.93 24.77
C LEU A 158 -0.88 -14.33 25.39
N GLY A 159 -1.77 -14.47 26.38
CA GLY A 159 -1.88 -15.69 27.21
C GLY A 159 -3.12 -16.58 27.03
N ILE A 160 -4.15 -16.16 26.27
CA ILE A 160 -5.42 -16.91 26.21
C ILE A 160 -5.59 -17.75 24.92
N VAL A 161 -4.78 -17.50 23.88
CA VAL A 161 -4.91 -18.25 22.60
C VAL A 161 -3.94 -19.45 22.50
N THR A 162 -2.93 -19.57 23.36
CA THR A 162 -1.96 -20.69 23.31
C THR A 162 -2.28 -21.88 24.23
N LEU A 163 -3.27 -21.76 25.14
CA LEU A 163 -3.63 -22.85 26.05
C LEU A 163 -4.67 -23.83 25.47
N ALA A 164 -5.46 -23.41 24.47
CA ALA A 164 -6.45 -24.28 23.82
C ALA A 164 -5.82 -25.35 22.90
N SER A 165 -4.64 -25.06 22.33
CA SER A 165 -3.94 -25.96 21.40
C SER A 165 -3.17 -27.08 22.13
N PHE A 166 -2.75 -26.91 23.38
CA PHE A 166 -2.05 -27.96 24.13
C PHE A 166 -2.99 -29.02 24.72
N VAL A 167 -4.22 -28.65 25.09
CA VAL A 167 -5.20 -29.60 25.67
C VAL A 167 -5.72 -30.59 24.64
N LEU A 168 -5.86 -30.19 23.37
CA LEU A 168 -6.30 -31.09 22.29
C LEU A 168 -5.24 -32.14 21.91
N ILE A 169 -3.95 -31.80 22.01
CA ILE A 169 -2.86 -32.74 21.71
C ILE A 169 -2.72 -33.80 22.80
N ALA A 170 -2.91 -33.45 24.08
CA ALA A 170 -2.80 -34.40 25.19
C ALA A 170 -3.94 -35.45 25.22
N VAL A 171 -5.16 -35.08 24.81
CA VAL A 171 -6.31 -36.01 24.77
C VAL A 171 -6.17 -37.03 23.63
N SER A 172 -5.52 -36.66 22.51
CA SER A 172 -5.25 -37.56 21.38
C SER A 172 -4.31 -38.71 21.75
N PHE A 173 -3.25 -38.43 22.53
CA PHE A 173 -2.28 -39.46 22.92
C PHE A 173 -2.78 -40.46 23.96
N ARG A 174 -3.75 -40.09 24.80
CA ARG A 174 -4.30 -41.00 25.82
C ARG A 174 -5.18 -42.10 25.21
N LYS A 175 -5.87 -41.81 24.11
CA LYS A 175 -6.78 -42.78 23.46
C LYS A 175 -6.05 -43.87 22.67
N ASN A 176 -4.81 -43.62 22.23
CA ASN A 176 -4.05 -44.56 21.39
C ASN A 176 -3.16 -45.55 22.16
N ARG A 177 -3.20 -45.56 23.49
CA ARG A 177 -2.43 -46.52 24.32
C ARG A 177 -3.23 -47.73 24.82
N ASN A 178 -4.53 -47.82 24.51
CA ASN A 178 -5.41 -48.90 25.02
C ASN A 178 -6.08 -49.70 23.88
N LYS A 179 -5.31 -50.20 22.92
CA LYS A 179 -5.66 -51.37 22.10
C LYS A 179 -4.41 -52.14 21.72
#